data_AF-A0A5D8YHY9-F1
#
_entry.id   AF-A0A5D8YHY9-F1
#
_cell.length_a   1.000
_cell.length_b   1.000
_cell.length_c   1.000
_cell.angle_alpha   90.00
_cell.angle_beta   90.00
_cell.angle_gamma   90.00
#
_symmetry.space_group_name_H-M   'P 1'
#
loop_
_entity.id
_entity.type
_entity.pdbx_description
1 polymer ?
#
loop_
_entity_poly.entity_id
_entity_poly.type
_entity_poly.pdbx_seq_one_letter_code
_entity_poly.pdbx_strand_id
1 'polypeptide(L)'
;MAHHSAQPGLKLKRPAIWYTLNLVKNKFLVFSILSSDFENIEKLKKSIHDFVSVITDIPIIFPVTNDVLQLLSAQQINAGNLHTVVALDRKEVNFLLIHALGLVVVQSYTEADASAVGLSCYTIPSLNRGM
;
A
#
# COMPACT_ATOMS: atom_id res chain seq x y z
N MET A 1 -26.71 24.23 7.31
CA MET A 1 -25.29 24.63 7.16
C MET A 1 -24.46 23.67 7.99
N ALA A 2 -23.88 22.64 7.36
CA ALA A 2 -23.05 21.67 8.06
C ALA A 2 -21.66 22.29 8.28
N HIS A 3 -21.30 22.52 9.54
CA HIS A 3 -19.94 22.89 9.94
C HIS A 3 -19.01 21.72 9.63
N HIS A 4 -18.28 21.80 8.52
CA HIS A 4 -17.09 20.98 8.30
C HIS A 4 -15.98 21.55 9.18
N SER A 5 -15.91 21.09 10.42
CA SER A 5 -14.73 21.29 11.26
C SER A 5 -13.61 20.44 10.67
N ALA A 6 -12.68 21.08 9.95
CA ALA A 6 -11.40 20.46 9.62
C ALA A 6 -10.74 19.97 10.90
N GLN A 7 -10.45 18.66 10.99
CA GLN A 7 -9.76 18.11 12.15
C GLN A 7 -8.38 18.78 12.30
N PRO A 8 -7.98 19.17 13.53
CA PRO A 8 -6.73 19.89 13.75
C PRO A 8 -5.52 19.00 13.44
N GLY A 9 -4.69 19.46 12.49
CA GLY A 9 -3.28 19.14 12.31
C GLY A 9 -2.83 17.71 12.66
N LEU A 10 -3.10 16.74 11.78
CA LEU A 10 -2.47 15.42 11.88
C LEU A 10 -0.95 15.57 11.70
N LYS A 11 -0.18 15.58 12.79
CA LYS A 11 1.29 15.59 12.74
C LYS A 11 1.77 14.26 12.16
N LEU A 12 2.06 14.27 10.86
CA LEU A 12 2.61 13.11 10.14
C LEU A 12 3.99 12.77 10.68
N LYS A 13 4.33 11.48 10.65
CA LYS A 13 5.63 10.96 11.07
C LYS A 13 6.29 10.33 9.85
N ARG A 14 7.50 10.78 9.52
CA ARG A 14 8.24 10.19 8.41
C ARG A 14 8.85 8.85 8.88
N PRO A 15 8.56 7.72 8.21
CA PRO A 15 9.11 6.43 8.59
C PRO A 15 10.58 6.29 8.21
N ALA A 16 11.30 5.37 8.87
CA ALA A 16 12.69 5.07 8.55
C ALA A 16 12.90 4.66 7.09
N ILE A 17 11.93 3.94 6.49
CA ILE A 17 11.99 3.46 5.11
C ILE A 17 12.17 4.60 4.10
N TRP A 18 11.67 5.80 4.42
CA TRP A 18 11.84 6.99 3.59
C TRP A 18 13.33 7.28 3.34
N TYR A 19 14.15 7.14 4.37
CA TYR A 19 15.58 7.42 4.29
C TYR A 19 16.35 6.23 3.74
N THR A 20 16.03 5.00 4.18
CA THR A 20 16.79 3.81 3.77
C THR A 20 16.65 3.49 2.29
N LEU A 21 15.48 3.78 1.69
CA LEU A 21 15.26 3.64 0.25
C LEU A 21 15.46 4.94 -0.53
N ASN A 22 15.88 6.02 0.16
CA ASN A 22 16.02 7.35 -0.42
C ASN A 22 14.78 7.78 -1.22
N LEU A 23 13.60 7.58 -0.64
CA LEU A 23 12.32 7.82 -1.32
C LEU A 23 12.19 9.29 -1.70
N VAL A 24 11.70 9.51 -2.91
CA VAL A 24 11.41 10.83 -3.46
C VAL A 24 9.90 10.97 -3.62
N LYS A 25 9.37 12.13 -3.22
CA LYS A 25 7.95 12.45 -3.39
C LYS A 25 7.51 12.19 -4.84
N ASN A 26 6.35 11.54 -5.00
CA ASN A 26 5.74 11.17 -6.26
C ASN A 26 6.60 10.24 -7.14
N LYS A 27 7.51 9.45 -6.54
CA LYS A 27 8.35 8.48 -7.27
C LYS A 27 8.32 7.06 -6.67
N PHE A 28 7.28 6.75 -5.91
CA PHE A 28 7.06 5.41 -5.37
C PHE A 28 5.56 5.15 -5.26
N LEU A 29 5.17 3.88 -5.28
CA LEU A 29 3.80 3.45 -5.03
C LEU A 29 3.68 2.95 -3.60
N VAL A 30 2.49 3.07 -3.03
CA VAL A 30 2.12 2.36 -1.79
C VAL A 30 1.19 1.23 -2.17
N PHE A 31 1.42 0.03 -1.64
CA PHE A 31 0.55 -1.13 -1.84
C PHE A 31 -0.27 -1.39 -0.58
N SER A 32 -1.56 -1.66 -0.73
CA SER A 32 -2.46 -1.94 0.40
C SER A 32 -3.39 -3.10 0.06
N ILE A 33 -3.54 -4.04 1.01
CA ILE A 33 -4.46 -5.18 0.94
C ILE A 33 -5.35 -5.23 2.18
N LEU A 34 -6.53 -5.84 2.05
CA LEU A 34 -7.45 -6.11 3.16
C LEU A 34 -7.35 -7.54 3.66
N SER A 35 -7.86 -7.75 4.88
CA SER A 35 -7.98 -9.08 5.47
C SER A 35 -8.80 -10.07 4.64
N SER A 36 -9.81 -9.59 3.91
CA SER A 36 -10.61 -10.40 2.99
C SER A 36 -9.82 -10.92 1.79
N ASP A 37 -8.73 -10.26 1.40
CA ASP A 37 -7.91 -10.71 0.28
C ASP A 37 -7.09 -11.97 0.62
N PHE A 38 -6.97 -12.30 1.91
CA PHE A 38 -6.30 -13.52 2.36
C PHE A 38 -7.12 -14.80 2.16
N GLU A 39 -8.42 -14.71 1.84
CA GLU A 39 -9.27 -15.88 1.58
C GLU A 39 -8.70 -16.75 0.45
N ASN A 40 -8.03 -16.15 -0.54
CA ASN A 40 -7.30 -16.87 -1.57
C ASN A 40 -5.87 -16.30 -1.72
N ILE A 41 -5.07 -16.58 -0.70
CA ILE A 41 -3.67 -16.13 -0.59
C ILE A 41 -2.82 -16.43 -1.83
N GLU A 42 -3.03 -17.57 -2.48
CA GLU A 42 -2.25 -17.97 -3.65
C GLU A 42 -2.55 -17.09 -4.86
N LYS A 43 -3.83 -16.78 -5.09
CA LYS A 43 -4.23 -15.83 -6.15
C LYS A 43 -3.77 -14.41 -5.82
N LEU A 44 -3.80 -14.00 -4.55
CA LEU A 44 -3.28 -12.70 -4.13
C LEU A 44 -1.78 -12.59 -4.44
N LYS A 45 -0.98 -13.60 -4.04
CA LYS A 45 0.45 -13.65 -4.34
C LYS A 45 0.73 -13.57 -5.84
N LYS A 46 -0.02 -14.32 -6.65
CA LYS A 46 0.10 -14.26 -8.11
C LYS A 46 -0.21 -12.86 -8.64
N SER A 47 -1.29 -12.25 -8.20
CA SER A 47 -1.65 -10.88 -8.64
C SER A 47 -0.60 -9.84 -8.23
N ILE A 48 -0.06 -9.94 -7.02
CA ILE A 48 1.05 -9.09 -6.56
C ILE A 48 2.25 -9.33 -7.48
N HIS A 49 2.64 -10.60 -7.70
CA HIS A 49 3.77 -10.96 -8.55
C HIS A 49 3.63 -10.42 -9.98
N ASP A 50 2.48 -10.64 -10.62
CA ASP A 50 2.22 -10.18 -11.98
C ASP A 50 2.29 -8.65 -12.06
N PHE A 51 1.76 -7.94 -11.05
CA PHE A 51 1.81 -6.49 -10.98
C PHE A 51 3.24 -5.94 -10.81
N VAL A 52 3.99 -6.45 -9.82
CA VAL A 52 5.35 -5.97 -9.53
C VAL A 52 6.33 -6.34 -10.64
N SER A 53 6.06 -7.41 -11.41
CA SER A 53 6.90 -7.81 -12.54
C SER A 53 6.77 -6.88 -13.75
N VAL A 54 5.63 -6.17 -13.88
CA VAL A 54 5.42 -5.17 -14.97
C VAL A 54 6.03 -3.82 -14.61
N ILE A 55 6.07 -3.47 -13.32
CA ILE A 55 6.57 -2.18 -12.84
C ILE A 55 7.96 -2.42 -12.27
N THR A 56 9.02 -2.26 -13.05
CA THR A 56 10.39 -2.59 -12.58
C THR A 56 11.13 -1.41 -11.98
N ASP A 57 10.81 -0.18 -12.40
CA ASP A 57 11.63 1.01 -12.12
C ASP A 57 11.05 1.92 -11.03
N ILE A 58 9.92 1.52 -10.46
CA ILE A 58 9.22 2.29 -9.41
C ILE A 58 9.22 1.45 -8.13
N PRO A 59 9.80 1.97 -7.03
CA PRO A 59 9.69 1.33 -5.72
C PRO A 59 8.23 1.22 -5.29
N ILE A 60 7.85 0.05 -4.80
CA ILE A 60 6.53 -0.26 -4.28
C ILE A 60 6.69 -0.54 -2.80
N ILE A 61 6.15 0.34 -1.96
CA ILE A 61 6.20 0.22 -0.50
C ILE A 61 4.96 -0.53 -0.04
N PHE A 62 5.16 -1.69 0.56
CA PHE A 62 4.07 -2.53 1.03
C PHE A 62 4.06 -2.58 2.56
N PRO A 63 3.40 -1.63 3.24
CA PRO A 63 3.21 -1.68 4.68
C PRO A 63 2.30 -2.85 5.07
N VAL A 64 2.80 -3.73 5.94
CA VAL A 64 2.06 -4.93 6.39
C VAL A 64 2.18 -5.13 7.90
N THR A 65 1.30 -5.95 8.48
CA THR A 65 1.45 -6.46 9.85
C THR A 65 2.34 -7.70 9.87
N ASN A 66 2.76 -8.13 11.06
CA ASN A 66 3.52 -9.37 11.23
C ASN A 66 2.76 -10.60 10.67
N ASP A 67 1.44 -10.66 10.89
CA ASP A 67 0.61 -11.78 10.44
C ASP A 67 0.60 -11.86 8.91
N VAL A 68 0.46 -10.71 8.25
CA VAL A 68 0.48 -10.61 6.79
C VAL A 68 1.86 -10.95 6.24
N LEU A 69 2.94 -10.51 6.90
CA LEU A 69 4.30 -10.89 6.52
C LEU A 69 4.45 -12.43 6.56
N GLN A 70 4.00 -13.07 7.64
CA GLN A 70 4.08 -14.53 7.78
C GLN A 70 3.31 -15.27 6.68
N LEU A 71 2.10 -14.80 6.35
CA LEU A 71 1.27 -15.35 5.27
C LEU A 71 1.96 -15.23 3.90
N LEU A 72 2.68 -14.13 3.64
CA LEU A 72 3.37 -13.89 2.38
C LEU A 72 4.70 -14.64 2.28
N SER A 73 5.42 -14.86 3.38
CA SER A 73 6.74 -15.49 3.38
C SER A 73 6.80 -16.94 2.89
N ALA A 74 5.66 -17.65 2.78
CA ALA A 74 5.62 -19.02 2.28
C ALA A 74 5.94 -19.15 0.77
N GLN A 75 5.86 -18.06 0.02
CA GLN A 75 6.35 -17.96 -1.35
C GLN A 75 7.07 -16.63 -1.48
N GLN A 76 8.40 -16.66 -1.59
CA GLN A 76 9.20 -15.46 -1.75
C GLN A 76 8.77 -14.72 -3.02
N ILE A 77 7.91 -13.71 -2.90
CA ILE A 77 7.66 -12.73 -3.97
C ILE A 77 8.96 -11.95 -4.10
N ASN A 78 9.87 -12.45 -4.94
CA ASN A 78 11.19 -11.88 -5.12
C ASN A 78 11.12 -10.85 -6.26
N ALA A 79 10.80 -9.61 -5.90
CA ALA A 79 10.80 -8.48 -6.81
C ALA A 79 11.67 -7.38 -6.20
N GLY A 80 12.73 -6.98 -6.91
CA GLY A 80 13.73 -6.03 -6.39
C GLY A 80 13.17 -4.64 -6.06
N ASN A 81 11.99 -4.32 -6.57
CA ASN A 81 11.28 -3.07 -6.35
C ASN A 81 10.13 -3.18 -5.34
N LEU A 82 9.78 -4.36 -4.84
CA LEU A 82 8.77 -4.54 -3.79
C LEU A 82 9.43 -4.55 -2.42
N HIS A 83 9.09 -3.56 -1.59
CA HIS A 83 9.65 -3.39 -0.26
C HIS A 83 8.56 -3.58 0.80
N THR A 84 8.53 -4.78 1.37
CA THR A 84 7.65 -5.09 2.50
C THR A 84 8.17 -4.45 3.78
N VAL A 85 7.36 -3.62 4.43
CA VAL A 85 7.73 -2.91 5.65
C VAL A 85 6.75 -3.28 6.75
N VAL A 86 7.28 -3.74 7.88
CA VAL A 86 6.45 -4.15 9.02
C VAL A 86 6.42 -3.06 10.09
N ALA A 87 5.32 -3.02 10.84
CA ALA A 87 5.16 -2.22 12.05
C ALA A 87 5.21 -0.69 11.83
N LEU A 88 4.73 -0.20 10.67
CA LEU A 88 4.47 1.22 10.50
C LEU A 88 3.21 1.63 11.27
N ASP A 89 3.30 2.75 11.98
CA ASP A 89 2.13 3.34 12.62
C ASP A 89 1.27 4.14 11.61
N ARG A 90 0.03 4.48 11.99
CA ARG A 90 -0.91 5.19 11.11
C ARG A 90 -0.37 6.53 10.60
N LYS A 91 0.44 7.24 11.39
CA LYS A 91 1.01 8.54 10.97
C LYS A 91 2.11 8.36 9.94
N GLU A 92 2.82 7.25 10.01
CA GLU A 92 3.82 6.83 9.03
C GLU A 92 3.20 6.37 7.72
N VAL A 93 2.15 5.56 7.79
CA VAL A 93 1.39 5.16 6.59
C VAL A 93 0.79 6.39 5.90
N ASN A 94 0.16 7.28 6.65
CA ASN A 94 -0.39 8.51 6.08
C ASN A 94 0.69 9.42 5.49
N PHE A 95 1.88 9.48 6.10
CA PHE A 95 3.00 10.21 5.52
C PHE A 95 3.39 9.63 4.16
N LEU A 96 3.49 8.31 4.03
CA LEU A 96 3.81 7.66 2.76
C LEU A 96 2.73 7.93 1.70
N LEU A 97 1.45 7.78 2.06
CA LEU A 97 0.34 8.02 1.12
C LEU A 97 0.36 9.43 0.54
N ILE A 98 0.54 10.46 1.37
CA ILE A 98 0.56 11.87 0.94
C ILE A 98 1.75 12.19 -0.01
N HIS A 99 2.81 11.38 0.04
CA HIS A 99 4.01 11.59 -0.78
C HIS A 99 4.16 10.57 -1.91
N ALA A 100 3.24 9.60 -2.03
CA ALA A 100 3.28 8.57 -3.05
C ALA A 100 2.89 9.12 -4.43
N LEU A 101 3.35 8.44 -5.48
CA LEU A 101 2.88 8.65 -6.86
C LEU A 101 1.42 8.18 -7.01
N GLY A 102 1.08 7.10 -6.34
CA GLY A 102 -0.21 6.47 -6.39
C GLY A 102 -0.34 5.36 -5.34
N LEU A 103 -1.57 4.98 -5.06
CA LEU A 103 -1.91 3.86 -4.21
C LEU A 103 -2.37 2.70 -5.10
N VAL A 104 -1.78 1.54 -4.89
CA VAL A 104 -2.20 0.29 -5.53
C VAL A 104 -3.02 -0.47 -4.49
N VAL A 105 -4.29 -0.71 -4.81
CA VAL A 105 -5.24 -1.30 -3.87
C VAL A 105 -5.81 -2.59 -4.44
N VAL A 106 -5.88 -3.61 -3.60
CA VAL A 106 -6.87 -4.67 -3.73
C VAL A 106 -8.00 -4.25 -2.78
N GLN A 107 -8.96 -3.46 -3.29
CA GLN A 107 -10.13 -2.85 -2.61
C GLN A 107 -10.00 -2.60 -1.08
N SER A 108 -9.72 -1.38 -0.59
CA SER A 108 -9.50 -1.12 0.85
C SER A 108 -10.05 0.20 1.39
N TYR A 109 -10.19 0.31 2.73
CA TYR A 109 -10.54 1.54 3.47
C TYR A 109 -9.58 2.71 3.20
N THR A 110 -8.37 2.40 2.75
CA THR A 110 -7.33 3.34 2.36
C THR A 110 -7.71 4.11 1.09
N GLU A 111 -8.71 3.65 0.31
CA GLU A 111 -9.24 4.37 -0.85
C GLU A 111 -9.92 5.69 -0.45
N ALA A 112 -10.66 5.70 0.67
CA ALA A 112 -11.26 6.93 1.19
C ALA A 112 -10.19 7.93 1.66
N ASP A 113 -9.17 7.44 2.37
CA ASP A 113 -8.05 8.26 2.83
C ASP A 113 -7.19 8.78 1.65
N ALA A 114 -6.97 7.96 0.62
CA ALA A 114 -6.26 8.33 -0.60
C ALA A 114 -7.04 9.36 -1.43
N SER A 115 -8.36 9.16 -1.56
CA SER A 115 -9.26 10.09 -2.24
C SER A 115 -9.31 11.45 -1.52
N ALA A 116 -9.31 11.46 -0.18
CA ALA A 116 -9.25 12.69 0.61
C ALA A 116 -7.98 13.52 0.36
N VAL A 117 -6.90 12.90 -0.11
CA VAL A 117 -5.63 13.58 -0.45
C VAL A 117 -5.37 13.68 -1.96
N GLY A 118 -6.33 13.28 -2.80
CA GLY A 118 -6.22 13.37 -4.27
C GLY A 118 -5.20 12.41 -4.89
N LEU A 119 -4.86 11.31 -4.21
CA LEU A 119 -3.90 10.32 -4.70
C LEU A 119 -4.56 9.41 -5.75
N SER A 120 -3.87 9.14 -6.86
CA SER A 120 -4.37 8.21 -7.88
C SER A 120 -4.39 6.77 -7.35
N CYS A 121 -5.55 6.12 -7.44
CA CYS A 121 -5.74 4.73 -7.01
C CYS A 121 -5.78 3.80 -8.23
N TYR A 122 -4.96 2.74 -8.19
CA TYR A 122 -4.99 1.66 -9.16
C TYR A 122 -5.52 0.40 -8.50
N THR A 123 -6.65 -0.10 -8.98
CA THR A 123 -7.24 -1.32 -8.45
C THR A 123 -6.72 -2.52 -9.23
N ILE A 124 -6.14 -3.50 -8.54
CA ILE A 124 -5.85 -4.79 -9.15
C ILE A 124 -7.16 -5.60 -9.14
N PRO A 125 -7.69 -6.03 -10.30
CA PRO A 125 -8.93 -6.78 -10.37
C PRO A 125 -8.88 -8.02 -9.45
N SER A 126 -9.86 -8.13 -8.56
CA SER A 126 -9.88 -9.14 -7.51
C SER A 126 -9.97 -10.57 -8.06
N LEU A 127 -9.14 -11.45 -7.50
CA LEU A 127 -9.62 -12.44 -6.52
C LEU A 127 -11.14 -12.73 -6.58
N ASN A 128 -11.61 -13.31 -7.69
CA ASN A 128 -12.98 -13.81 -7.89
C ASN A 128 -14.09 -12.83 -7.47
N ARG A 129 -14.62 -12.07 -8.45
CA ARG A 129 -16.09 -12.02 -8.50
C ARG A 129 -16.53 -13.42 -8.90
N GLY A 130 -17.14 -14.15 -7.97
CA GLY A 130 -17.96 -15.29 -8.36
C GLY A 130 -18.92 -14.84 -9.46
N MET A 131 -18.96 -15.61 -10.54
CA MET A 131 -20.20 -15.81 -11.27
C MET A 131 -21.16 -16.58 -10.37
#